data_AF-A0A2N3D1T6-F1
#
_entry.id   AF-A0A2N3D1T6-F1
#
_cell.length_a   1.000
_cell.length_b   1.000
_cell.length_c   1.000
_cell.angle_alpha   90.00
_cell.angle_beta   90.00
_cell.angle_gamma   90.00
#
_symmetry.space_group_name_H-M   'P 1'
#
loop_
_entity.id
_entity.type
_entity.pdbx_description
1 polymer ?
#
loop_
_entity_poly.entity_id
_entity_poly.type
_entity_poly.pdbx_seq_one_letter_code
_entity_poly.pdbx_strand_id
1 'polypeptide(L)'
;GHRLPTEFEWEAIAASHYPAIGNQLDGSAPPLPQGGQHLFGDCWQFTRSAYLPYPGFRIAEGAVGEYNGKFMSGQVVLRGASCATVRGHSRASYRNFFYPQQRWQFTGLRLAKDV
;
A
#
# COMPACT_ATOMS: atom_id res chain seq x y z
N GLY A 1 -12.71 -13.87 15.47
CA GLY A 1 -12.00 -13.76 14.18
C GLY A 1 -11.72 -12.31 13.89
N HIS A 2 -10.60 -11.97 13.24
CA HIS A 2 -10.22 -10.60 12.85
C HIS A 2 -10.61 -10.29 11.40
N ARG A 3 -10.46 -9.04 10.97
CA ARG A 3 -10.71 -8.56 9.59
C ARG A 3 -9.49 -7.85 9.02
N LEU A 4 -9.54 -7.47 7.74
CA LEU A 4 -8.60 -6.52 7.15
C LEU A 4 -8.97 -5.07 7.55
N PRO A 5 -8.00 -4.16 7.70
CA PRO A 5 -8.26 -2.74 7.86
C PRO A 5 -8.80 -2.14 6.56
N THR A 6 -9.55 -1.05 6.65
CA THR A 6 -9.74 -0.15 5.50
C THR A 6 -8.43 0.62 5.24
N GLU A 7 -8.27 1.17 4.03
CA GLU A 7 -7.13 2.04 3.74
C GLU A 7 -7.10 3.28 4.65
N PHE A 8 -8.27 3.76 5.09
CA PHE A 8 -8.40 4.93 5.97
C PHE A 8 -7.97 4.62 7.40
N GLU A 9 -8.37 3.46 7.94
CA GLU A 9 -7.91 2.98 9.25
C GLU A 9 -6.40 2.80 9.27
N TRP A 10 -5.84 2.23 8.18
CA TRP A 10 -4.40 2.06 8.03
C TRP A 10 -3.67 3.40 7.98
N GLU A 11 -4.16 4.35 7.18
CA GLU A 11 -3.55 5.67 7.00
C GLU A 11 -3.59 6.51 8.28
N ALA A 12 -4.68 6.44 9.04
CA ALA A 12 -4.82 7.14 10.31
C ALA A 12 -3.72 6.73 11.31
N ILE A 13 -3.38 5.43 11.36
CA ILE A 13 -2.27 4.94 12.18
C ILE A 13 -0.93 5.39 11.58
N ALA A 14 -0.80 5.33 10.25
CA ALA A 14 0.43 5.68 9.55
C ALA A 14 0.84 7.14 9.68
N ALA A 15 -0.10 8.06 9.92
CA ALA A 15 0.18 9.48 10.12
C ALA A 15 1.19 9.77 11.25
N SER A 16 1.32 8.88 12.23
CA SER A 16 2.26 8.99 13.35
C SER A 16 3.57 8.21 13.16
N HIS A 17 3.79 7.61 11.98
CA HIS A 17 4.93 6.74 11.71
C HIS A 17 5.82 7.32 10.60
N TYR A 18 7.15 7.17 10.75
CA TYR A 18 8.10 7.60 9.72
C TYR A 18 8.04 6.67 8.49
N PRO A 19 7.67 7.15 7.28
CA PRO A 19 7.42 6.27 6.13
C PRO A 19 8.65 5.51 5.61
N ALA A 20 9.85 6.01 5.92
CA ALA A 20 11.09 5.35 5.54
C ALA A 20 11.61 4.38 6.63
N ILE A 21 10.78 3.97 7.61
CA ILE A 21 11.12 2.91 8.57
C ILE A 21 10.92 1.51 7.98
N GLY A 22 11.52 0.50 8.61
CA GLY A 22 11.32 -0.91 8.29
C GLY A 22 12.17 -1.42 7.13
N ASN A 23 11.91 -2.68 6.76
CA ASN A 23 12.61 -3.41 5.72
C ASN A 23 12.18 -2.90 4.34
N GLN A 24 13.02 -2.07 3.73
CA GLN A 24 12.86 -1.43 2.42
C GLN A 24 14.19 -1.54 1.66
N LEU A 25 14.17 -1.27 0.36
CA LEU A 25 15.34 -1.46 -0.50
C LEU A 25 16.31 -0.27 -0.38
N ASP A 26 17.51 -0.53 0.12
CA ASP A 26 18.61 0.44 0.31
C ASP A 26 19.72 0.36 -0.74
N GLY A 27 19.77 -0.73 -1.50
CA GLY A 27 20.86 -1.02 -2.44
C GLY A 27 20.54 -2.23 -3.32
N SER A 28 21.57 -2.83 -3.90
CA SER A 28 21.45 -3.91 -4.90
C SER A 28 21.31 -5.32 -4.31
N ALA A 29 20.90 -5.45 -3.05
CA ALA A 29 20.68 -6.76 -2.42
C ALA A 29 19.32 -7.37 -2.85
N PRO A 30 19.21 -8.71 -2.93
CA PRO A 30 17.92 -9.36 -3.16
C PRO A 30 16.89 -8.97 -2.08
N PRO A 31 15.69 -8.47 -2.46
CA PRO A 31 14.66 -8.10 -1.50
C PRO A 31 14.00 -9.34 -0.91
N LEU A 32 14.12 -9.51 0.40
CA LEU A 32 13.52 -10.63 1.14
C LEU A 32 12.64 -10.09 2.27
N PRO A 33 11.36 -10.50 2.33
CA PRO A 33 10.52 -10.24 3.50
C PRO A 33 11.09 -10.98 4.71
N GLN A 34 11.24 -10.27 5.82
CA GLN A 34 11.71 -10.82 7.10
C GLN A 34 10.56 -10.93 8.11
N GLY A 35 9.50 -10.16 7.87
CA GLY A 35 8.42 -9.98 8.83
C GLY A 35 8.85 -9.03 9.94
N GLY A 36 7.88 -8.32 10.51
CA GLY A 36 8.15 -7.30 11.52
C GLY A 36 6.90 -6.64 12.03
N GLN A 37 7.08 -5.81 13.05
CA GLN A 37 5.97 -5.04 13.64
C GLN A 37 5.76 -3.68 12.95
N HIS A 38 6.79 -3.19 12.25
CA HIS A 38 6.75 -1.91 11.55
C HIS A 38 5.56 -1.81 10.60
N LEU A 39 4.94 -0.63 10.58
CA LEU A 39 3.82 -0.36 9.69
C LEU A 39 4.28 -0.31 8.22
N PHE A 40 5.50 0.18 7.98
CA PHE A 40 6.11 0.24 6.65
C PHE A 40 7.18 -0.83 6.43
N GLY A 41 7.32 -1.29 5.18
CA GLY A 41 8.29 -2.29 4.74
C GLY A 41 7.77 -3.72 4.75
N ASP A 42 8.67 -4.67 4.48
CA ASP A 42 8.44 -6.11 4.32
C ASP A 42 7.48 -6.46 3.17
N CYS A 43 6.19 -6.22 3.35
CA CYS A 43 5.16 -6.53 2.37
C CYS A 43 4.14 -5.40 2.26
N TRP A 44 3.68 -5.15 1.04
CA TRP A 44 2.47 -4.36 0.81
C TRP A 44 1.28 -5.05 1.50
N GLN A 45 0.58 -4.32 2.36
CA GLN A 45 -0.45 -4.87 3.22
C GLN A 45 -1.82 -4.68 2.56
N PHE A 46 -2.53 -5.78 2.28
CA PHE A 46 -3.89 -5.71 1.75
C PHE A 46 -4.83 -5.01 2.73
N THR A 47 -5.66 -4.12 2.18
CA THR A 47 -6.80 -3.52 2.86
C THR A 47 -8.09 -4.12 2.32
N ARG A 48 -9.22 -3.90 3.01
CA ARG A 48 -10.56 -4.20 2.46
C ARG A 48 -11.13 -3.09 1.58
N SER A 49 -10.33 -2.08 1.22
CA SER A 49 -10.78 -0.95 0.40
C SER A 49 -10.57 -1.25 -1.09
N ALA A 50 -11.62 -1.01 -1.89
CA ALA A 50 -11.49 -0.98 -3.35
C ALA A 50 -10.68 0.24 -3.79
N TYR A 51 -9.89 0.11 -4.86
CA TYR A 51 -9.15 1.23 -5.44
C TYR A 51 -10.09 2.13 -6.23
N LEU A 52 -10.74 3.05 -5.52
CA LEU A 52 -11.66 4.04 -6.07
C LEU A 52 -11.06 5.46 -6.01
N PRO A 53 -11.55 6.40 -6.84
CA PRO A 53 -11.20 7.80 -6.72
C PRO A 53 -11.64 8.35 -5.36
N TYR A 54 -10.80 9.15 -4.72
CA TYR A 54 -11.25 9.95 -3.57
C TYR A 54 -12.20 11.05 -4.05
N PRO A 55 -13.10 11.56 -3.18
CA PRO A 55 -13.98 12.67 -3.51
C PRO A 55 -13.19 13.86 -4.07
N GLY A 56 -13.62 14.38 -5.22
CA GLY A 56 -12.96 15.50 -5.90
C GLY A 56 -11.73 15.13 -6.75
N PHE A 57 -11.36 13.85 -6.85
CA PHE A 57 -10.34 13.41 -7.79
C PHE A 57 -10.72 13.80 -9.23
N ARG A 58 -9.80 14.47 -9.93
CA ARG A 58 -9.90 14.84 -11.33
C ARG A 58 -8.64 14.36 -12.03
N ILE A 59 -8.81 13.82 -13.24
CA ILE A 59 -7.67 13.47 -14.09
C ILE A 59 -7.06 14.75 -14.68
N ALA A 60 -5.74 14.77 -14.83
CA ALA A 60 -5.07 15.78 -15.64
C ALA A 60 -5.38 15.54 -17.14
N GLU A 61 -5.34 16.59 -17.95
CA GLU A 61 -5.47 16.43 -19.40
C GLU A 61 -4.26 15.71 -20.01
N GLY A 62 -4.50 14.96 -21.09
CA GLY A 62 -3.47 14.22 -21.82
C GLY A 62 -2.99 12.94 -21.12
N ALA A 63 -1.85 12.41 -21.58
CA ALA A 63 -1.34 11.08 -21.19
C ALA A 63 -1.10 10.92 -19.68
N VAL A 64 -0.80 12.01 -18.95
CA VAL A 64 -0.60 11.97 -17.49
C VAL A 64 -1.88 11.57 -16.75
N GLY A 65 -3.07 11.95 -17.27
CA GLY A 65 -4.36 11.60 -16.67
C GLY A 65 -4.65 10.11 -16.67
N GLU A 66 -4.07 9.36 -17.60
CA GLU A 66 -4.24 7.92 -17.72
C GLU A 66 -3.46 7.13 -16.67
N TYR A 67 -2.54 7.77 -15.93
CA TYR A 67 -1.62 7.05 -15.05
C TYR A 67 -2.35 6.24 -13.97
N ASN A 68 -3.47 6.77 -13.44
CA ASN A 68 -4.21 6.14 -12.34
C ASN A 68 -5.69 5.92 -12.62
N GLY A 69 -6.39 6.92 -13.20
CA GLY A 69 -7.85 6.93 -13.23
C GLY A 69 -8.47 5.72 -13.95
N LYS A 70 -7.86 5.28 -15.05
CA LYS A 70 -8.36 4.13 -15.85
C LYS A 70 -8.30 2.79 -15.11
N PHE A 71 -7.55 2.71 -14.01
CA PHE A 71 -7.36 1.49 -13.24
C PHE A 71 -8.25 1.41 -11.99
N MET A 72 -9.08 2.42 -11.72
CA MET A 72 -9.93 2.51 -10.52
C MET A 72 -11.20 1.64 -10.59
N SER A 73 -11.04 0.38 -10.99
CA SER A 73 -12.10 -0.63 -11.04
C SER A 73 -11.53 -2.04 -10.91
N GLY A 74 -12.18 -2.89 -10.12
CA GLY A 74 -11.82 -4.30 -9.94
C GLY A 74 -10.53 -4.58 -9.15
N GLN A 75 -9.87 -3.54 -8.62
CA GLN A 75 -8.63 -3.65 -7.86
C GLN A 75 -8.82 -3.24 -6.40
N VAL A 76 -7.93 -3.74 -5.53
CA VAL A 76 -7.95 -3.46 -4.09
C VAL A 76 -6.70 -2.68 -3.70
N VAL A 77 -6.81 -1.86 -2.66
CA VAL A 77 -5.72 -1.01 -2.18
C VAL A 77 -4.80 -1.79 -1.25
N LEU A 78 -3.49 -1.62 -1.45
CA LEU A 78 -2.44 -2.06 -0.54
C LEU A 78 -1.62 -0.86 -0.05
N ARG A 79 -1.11 -0.96 1.18
CA ARG A 79 -0.38 0.13 1.86
C ARG A 79 0.92 -0.36 2.48
N GLY A 80 1.78 0.58 2.87
CA GLY A 80 2.95 0.29 3.73
C GLY A 80 4.27 0.01 3.04
N ALA A 81 4.36 -0.10 1.72
CA ALA A 81 5.60 -0.51 1.05
C ALA A 81 6.02 -1.97 1.34
N SER A 82 7.01 -2.45 0.59
CA SER A 82 7.58 -3.80 0.72
C SER A 82 9.10 -3.75 0.84
N CYS A 83 9.72 -4.89 1.10
CA CYS A 83 11.18 -5.07 1.05
C CYS A 83 11.79 -4.71 -0.31
N ALA A 84 10.99 -4.68 -1.38
CA ALA A 84 11.42 -4.27 -2.72
C ALA A 84 11.11 -2.80 -3.05
N THR A 85 10.49 -2.05 -2.13
CA THR A 85 10.22 -0.62 -2.32
C THR A 85 11.45 0.19 -1.91
N VAL A 86 11.93 1.06 -2.80
CA VAL A 86 13.10 1.92 -2.54
C VAL A 86 12.82 2.85 -1.36
N ARG A 87 13.77 2.93 -0.41
CA ARG A 87 13.66 3.84 0.72
C ARG A 87 13.53 5.28 0.24
N GLY A 88 12.54 6.00 0.78
CA GLY A 88 12.20 7.37 0.38
C GLY A 88 11.04 7.48 -0.61
N HIS A 89 10.63 6.39 -1.27
CA HIS A 89 9.42 6.37 -2.11
C HIS A 89 8.12 6.31 -1.28
N SER A 90 8.19 5.61 -0.15
CA SER A 90 7.08 5.37 0.77
C SER A 90 6.50 6.66 1.33
N ARG A 91 5.17 6.76 1.35
CA ARG A 91 4.42 7.85 1.98
C ARG A 91 3.23 7.29 2.74
N ALA A 92 2.84 7.95 3.83
CA ALA A 92 1.64 7.58 4.57
C ALA A 92 0.40 7.56 3.68
N SER A 93 0.31 8.39 2.65
CA SER A 93 -0.80 8.44 1.67
C SER A 93 -0.60 7.59 0.41
N TYR A 94 0.51 6.84 0.27
CA TYR A 94 0.79 6.08 -0.95
C TYR A 94 -0.16 4.89 -1.12
N ARG A 95 -0.94 4.87 -2.20
CA ARG A 95 -1.89 3.80 -2.51
C ARG A 95 -1.30 2.92 -3.61
N ASN A 96 -0.87 1.71 -3.26
CA ASN A 96 -0.61 0.67 -4.26
C ASN A 96 -1.94 -0.05 -4.56
N PHE A 97 -2.06 -0.66 -5.74
CA PHE A 97 -3.28 -1.35 -6.15
C PHE A 97 -2.98 -2.53 -7.06
N PHE A 98 -3.66 -3.65 -6.81
CA PHE A 98 -3.57 -4.86 -7.62
C PHE A 98 -4.93 -5.57 -7.66
N TYR A 99 -5.11 -6.45 -8.64
CA TYR A 99 -6.26 -7.36 -8.66
C TYR A 99 -6.13 -8.39 -7.52
N PRO A 100 -7.22 -8.77 -6.85
CA PRO A 100 -7.18 -9.65 -5.67
C PRO A 100 -6.45 -10.99 -5.89
N GLN A 101 -6.50 -11.54 -7.09
CA GLN A 101 -5.87 -12.81 -7.45
C GLN A 101 -4.36 -12.72 -7.73
N GLN A 102 -3.78 -11.52 -7.82
CA GLN A 102 -2.36 -11.36 -8.15
C GLN A 102 -1.47 -11.65 -6.93
N ARG A 103 -0.53 -12.58 -7.11
CA ARG A 103 0.32 -13.12 -6.02
C ARG A 103 1.83 -13.00 -6.28
N TRP A 104 2.23 -12.31 -7.34
CA TRP A 104 3.64 -12.18 -7.75
C TRP A 104 4.36 -11.01 -7.05
N GLN A 105 3.60 -10.09 -6.48
CA GLN A 105 4.12 -8.96 -5.69
C GLN A 105 4.43 -9.39 -4.26
N PHE A 106 5.31 -8.63 -3.60
CA PHE A 106 5.55 -8.78 -2.15
C PHE A 106 4.36 -8.23 -1.36
N THR A 107 3.35 -9.07 -1.17
CA THR A 107 2.09 -8.72 -0.48
C THR A 107 1.89 -9.57 0.78
N GLY A 108 1.20 -9.00 1.75
CA GLY A 108 0.95 -9.61 3.05
C GLY A 108 -0.32 -9.04 3.70
N LEU A 109 -0.59 -9.48 4.93
CA LEU A 109 -1.80 -9.10 5.67
C LEU A 109 -1.42 -8.43 6.99
N ARG A 110 -2.19 -7.42 7.38
CA ARG A 110 -2.21 -6.86 8.74
C ARG A 110 -3.63 -6.96 9.26
N LEU A 111 -3.81 -7.53 10.45
CA LEU A 111 -5.14 -7.77 11.02
C LEU A 111 -5.66 -6.53 11.75
N ALA A 112 -6.97 -6.35 11.71
CA ALA A 112 -7.72 -5.35 12.45
C ALA A 112 -8.92 -6.00 13.16
N LYS A 113 -9.40 -5.36 14.22
CA LYS A 113 -10.63 -5.73 14.94
C LYS A 113 -11.40 -4.48 15.34
N ASP A 114 -12.71 -4.63 15.46
CA ASP A 114 -13.54 -3.61 16.08
C ASP A 114 -13.32 -3.64 17.60
N VAL A 115 -13.50 -2.49 18.26
CA VAL A 115 -13.26 -2.28 19.70
C VAL A 115 -14.58 -2.16 20.43
#